data_AF-A0A243QFL6-F1
#
_entry.id   AF-A0A243QFL6-F1
#
_cell.length_a   1.000
_cell.length_b   1.000
_cell.length_c   1.000
_cell.angle_alpha   90.00
_cell.angle_beta   90.00
_cell.angle_gamma   90.00
#
_symmetry.space_group_name_H-M   'P 1'
#
loop_
_entity.id
_entity.type
_entity.pdbx_description
1 polymer ?
#
loop_
_entity_poly.entity_id
_entity_poly.type
_entity_poly.pdbx_seq_one_letter_code
_entity_poly.pdbx_strand_id
1 'polypeptide(L)'
;MHINWATTVSLPEYPSDQLQAALRRRIAEATDDDLLAAYLHWIEGQVALDFAGAASDLAAEIQAEQDHLGTLVPPLGTPFTLNYRQAHAALRLALDRASRTAVSGVEKAQNVWLQLSEQTGRDLTERYRDAASPALPDLGAVGALRRQLVQAELDVRNAIDKHRDEIHSLALREQALDRFIASEDSVALEDIHDMTPFVFEQTVATLMRRDGHHVIRDGGGARDLGADVIAITPDRLRVVFQCKHRQAGVGKVGSPDIQTLNGTARPEHNADIVIAVTNGTFTKPANEFARSHDIHLLDQARLKRWATWGESLLSVLDLAQDKQHDTETG
;
A
#
# COMPACT_ATOMS: atom_id res chain seq x y z
N MET A 1 55.76 23.50 -7.95
CA MET A 1 55.82 22.07 -7.59
C MET A 1 56.29 21.40 -8.86
N HIS A 2 57.59 21.14 -9.06
CA HIS A 2 58.12 20.63 -10.34
C HIS A 2 57.29 19.44 -10.85
N ILE A 3 56.48 19.65 -11.88
CA ILE A 3 55.79 18.56 -12.57
C ILE A 3 56.88 17.64 -13.13
N ASN A 4 56.87 16.40 -12.64
CA ASN A 4 57.89 15.40 -12.89
C ASN A 4 57.90 15.04 -14.39
N TRP A 5 59.02 15.31 -15.05
CA TRP A 5 59.28 15.23 -16.50
C TRP A 5 59.46 13.79 -17.02
N ALA A 6 59.09 12.76 -16.24
CA ALA A 6 58.91 11.40 -16.72
C ALA A 6 57.52 11.16 -17.33
N THR A 7 56.91 12.20 -17.93
CA THR A 7 55.60 12.08 -18.59
C THR A 7 55.72 11.27 -19.88
N THR A 8 54.87 10.27 -20.04
CA THR A 8 54.72 9.50 -21.28
C THR A 8 53.64 10.07 -22.20
N VAL A 9 53.08 11.23 -21.85
CA VAL A 9 51.99 11.87 -22.61
C VAL A 9 52.59 12.64 -23.79
N SER A 10 52.27 12.19 -25.00
CA SER A 10 52.67 12.84 -26.25
C SER A 10 51.67 13.91 -26.66
N LEU A 11 52.16 15.02 -27.23
CA LEU A 11 51.28 16.04 -27.82
C LEU A 11 50.65 15.53 -29.12
N PRO A 12 49.37 15.84 -29.39
CA PRO A 12 48.74 15.49 -30.66
C PRO A 12 49.40 16.20 -31.85
N GLU A 13 49.44 15.50 -32.99
CA GLU A 13 49.84 16.08 -34.28
C GLU A 13 48.62 16.59 -35.04
N TYR A 14 48.74 17.80 -35.59
CA TYR A 14 47.69 18.48 -36.33
C TYR A 14 48.18 18.79 -37.75
N PRO A 15 47.36 18.57 -38.80
CA PRO A 15 47.76 18.84 -40.19
C PRO A 15 48.10 20.31 -40.50
N SER A 16 47.66 21.24 -39.66
CA SER A 16 47.94 22.67 -39.82
C SER A 16 49.15 23.06 -38.98
N ASP A 17 50.25 23.41 -39.65
CA ASP A 17 51.48 23.89 -39.00
C ASP A 17 51.23 25.12 -38.12
N GLN A 18 50.35 26.02 -38.56
CA GLN A 18 49.99 27.23 -37.81
C GLN A 18 49.26 26.88 -36.52
N LEU A 19 48.31 25.94 -36.56
CA LEU A 19 47.61 25.45 -35.37
C LEU A 19 48.56 24.70 -34.43
N GLN A 20 49.40 23.82 -34.99
CA GLN A 20 50.41 23.05 -34.24
C GLN A 20 51.35 23.99 -33.48
N ALA A 21 51.88 25.02 -34.13
CA ALA A 21 52.74 26.02 -33.52
C ALA A 21 52.02 26.85 -32.44
N ALA A 22 50.77 27.26 -32.70
CA ALA A 22 49.98 28.03 -31.74
C ALA A 22 49.68 27.24 -30.46
N LEU A 23 49.32 25.96 -30.57
CA LEU A 23 49.08 25.08 -29.43
C LEU A 23 50.37 24.80 -28.64
N ARG A 24 51.46 24.47 -29.33
CA ARG A 24 52.77 24.25 -28.67
C ARG A 24 53.22 25.47 -27.88
N ARG A 25 53.02 26.68 -28.41
CA ARG A 25 53.35 27.93 -27.70
C ARG A 25 52.52 28.08 -26.42
N ARG A 26 51.19 27.93 -26.49
CA ARG A 26 50.31 28.02 -25.31
C ARG A 26 50.68 27.00 -24.23
N ILE A 27 51.05 25.78 -24.63
CA ILE A 27 51.45 24.72 -23.69
C ILE A 27 52.81 25.04 -23.05
N ALA A 28 53.77 25.59 -23.82
CA ALA A 28 55.07 25.97 -23.30
C ALA A 28 55.01 27.16 -22.32
N GLU A 29 53.99 28.02 -22.47
CA GLU A 29 53.72 29.17 -21.58
C GLU A 29 52.94 28.77 -20.32
N ALA A 30 52.38 27.56 -20.25
CA ALA A 30 51.54 27.12 -19.13
C ALA A 30 52.36 26.86 -17.86
N THR A 31 51.84 27.32 -16.73
CA THR A 31 52.41 27.11 -15.39
C THR A 31 51.85 25.84 -14.74
N ASP A 32 52.46 25.40 -13.62
CA ASP A 32 51.92 24.30 -12.81
C ASP A 32 50.46 24.60 -12.37
N ASP A 33 50.16 25.87 -12.05
CA ASP A 33 48.85 26.32 -11.63
C ASP A 33 47.82 26.20 -12.77
N ASP A 34 48.20 26.57 -14.01
CA ASP A 34 47.33 26.44 -15.19
C ASP A 34 46.95 24.98 -15.44
N LEU A 35 47.92 24.08 -15.33
CA LEU A 35 47.72 22.65 -15.53
C LEU A 35 46.87 22.04 -14.43
N LEU A 36 47.12 22.40 -13.16
CA LEU A 36 46.31 21.94 -12.03
C LEU A 36 44.87 22.46 -12.12
N ALA A 37 44.69 23.74 -12.44
CA ALA A 37 43.37 24.37 -12.59
C ALA A 37 42.55 23.70 -13.72
N ALA A 38 43.18 23.42 -14.87
CA ALA A 38 42.54 22.71 -15.96
C ALA A 38 42.14 21.27 -15.56
N TYR A 39 43.01 20.57 -14.83
CA TYR A 39 42.73 19.22 -14.35
C TYR A 39 41.58 19.18 -13.34
N LEU A 40 41.59 20.07 -12.34
CA LEU A 40 40.49 20.18 -11.37
C LEU A 40 39.16 20.49 -12.07
N HIS A 41 39.17 21.41 -13.04
CA HIS A 41 37.97 21.77 -13.80
C HIS A 41 37.38 20.58 -14.57
N TRP A 42 38.24 19.79 -15.19
CA TRP A 42 37.83 18.59 -15.88
C TRP A 42 37.25 17.54 -14.92
N ILE A 43 37.89 17.29 -13.77
CA ILE A 43 37.42 16.34 -12.76
C ILE A 43 36.04 16.74 -12.22
N GLU A 44 35.86 18.02 -11.89
CA GLU A 44 34.58 18.52 -11.40
C GLU A 44 33.45 18.31 -12.41
N GLY A 45 33.75 18.51 -13.69
CA GLY A 45 32.81 18.26 -14.77
C GLY A 45 32.49 16.76 -14.95
N GLN A 46 33.50 15.90 -14.87
CA GLN A 46 33.30 14.44 -14.88
C GLN A 46 32.38 13.99 -13.73
N VAL A 47 32.60 14.49 -12.50
CA VAL A 47 31.75 14.17 -11.35
C VAL A 47 30.29 14.56 -11.57
N ALA A 48 30.04 15.72 -12.18
CA ALA A 48 28.67 16.15 -12.51
C ALA A 48 28.01 15.24 -13.56
N LEU A 49 28.75 14.85 -14.61
CA LEU A 49 28.26 13.95 -15.65
C LEU A 49 28.00 12.53 -15.14
N ASP A 50 28.92 11.97 -14.35
CA ASP A 50 28.77 10.65 -13.73
C ASP A 50 27.54 10.60 -12.83
N PHE A 51 27.32 11.65 -12.04
CA PHE A 51 26.13 11.77 -11.21
C PHE A 51 24.85 11.90 -12.04
N ALA A 52 24.86 12.69 -13.12
CA ALA A 52 23.72 12.79 -14.03
C ALA A 52 23.37 11.43 -14.66
N GLY A 53 24.38 10.65 -15.05
CA GLY A 53 24.23 9.29 -15.56
C GLY A 53 23.56 8.39 -14.52
N ALA A 54 24.12 8.31 -13.31
CA ALA A 54 23.55 7.49 -12.24
C ALA A 54 22.11 7.89 -11.86
N ALA A 55 21.80 9.19 -11.83
CA ALA A 55 20.44 9.65 -11.59
C ALA A 55 19.48 9.30 -12.73
N SER A 56 19.96 9.32 -13.97
CA SER A 56 19.18 8.92 -15.15
C SER A 56 18.91 7.42 -15.16
N ASP A 57 19.90 6.59 -14.81
CA ASP A 57 19.75 5.14 -14.69
C ASP A 57 18.70 4.78 -13.64
N LEU A 58 18.79 5.39 -12.45
CA LEU A 58 17.77 5.19 -11.41
C LEU A 58 16.38 5.65 -11.85
N ALA A 59 16.27 6.77 -12.57
CA ALA A 59 14.99 7.24 -13.08
C ALA A 59 14.37 6.23 -14.07
N ALA A 60 15.19 5.61 -14.93
CA ALA A 60 14.75 4.57 -15.86
C ALA A 60 14.32 3.29 -15.13
N GLU A 61 15.06 2.86 -14.10
CA GLU A 61 14.67 1.72 -13.25
C GLU A 61 13.33 1.96 -12.55
N ILE A 62 13.15 3.14 -11.95
CA ILE A 62 11.90 3.51 -11.28
C ILE A 62 10.74 3.53 -12.28
N GLN A 63 10.95 4.04 -13.50
CA GLN A 63 9.93 4.05 -14.53
C GLN A 63 9.50 2.63 -14.93
N ALA A 64 10.46 1.71 -15.08
CA ALA A 64 10.15 0.31 -15.37
C ALA A 64 9.31 -0.34 -14.26
N GLU A 65 9.59 -0.04 -12.99
CA GLU A 65 8.79 -0.50 -11.85
C GLU A 65 7.39 0.14 -11.82
N GLN A 66 7.27 1.43 -12.15
CA GLN A 66 5.96 2.10 -12.28
C GLN A 66 5.11 1.46 -13.38
N ASP A 67 5.73 1.15 -14.53
CA ASP A 67 5.07 0.48 -15.65
C ASP A 67 4.61 -0.93 -15.23
N HIS A 68 5.49 -1.71 -14.58
CA HIS A 68 5.13 -3.02 -14.06
C HIS A 68 3.96 -2.94 -13.07
N LEU A 69 4.02 -2.04 -12.08
CA LEU A 69 2.93 -1.80 -11.14
C LEU A 69 1.63 -1.38 -11.84
N GLY A 70 1.72 -0.66 -12.96
CA GLY A 70 0.59 -0.29 -13.80
C GLY A 70 -0.13 -1.48 -14.46
N THR A 71 0.56 -2.61 -14.62
CA THR A 71 -0.02 -3.85 -15.17
C THR A 71 -0.74 -4.71 -14.13
N LEU A 72 -0.49 -4.47 -12.83
CA LEU A 72 -1.05 -5.28 -11.77
C LEU A 72 -2.53 -4.94 -11.53
N VAL A 73 -3.37 -5.98 -11.54
CA VAL A 73 -4.81 -5.87 -11.30
C VAL A 73 -5.17 -6.61 -10.01
N PRO A 74 -5.69 -5.90 -8.99
CA PRO A 74 -6.22 -6.53 -7.79
C PRO A 74 -7.34 -7.53 -8.11
N PRO A 75 -7.40 -8.69 -7.42
CA PRO A 75 -8.57 -9.56 -7.45
C PRO A 75 -9.85 -8.76 -7.14
N LEU A 76 -10.93 -9.02 -7.87
CA LEU A 76 -12.21 -8.32 -7.73
C LEU A 76 -13.21 -9.17 -6.94
N GLY A 77 -13.99 -8.52 -6.09
CA GLY A 77 -15.08 -9.18 -5.36
C GLY A 77 -14.63 -10.03 -4.17
N THR A 78 -13.35 -9.95 -3.80
CA THR A 78 -12.77 -10.61 -2.64
C THR A 78 -12.74 -9.63 -1.45
N PRO A 79 -12.69 -10.12 -0.20
CA PRO A 79 -12.51 -9.26 0.97
C PRO A 79 -11.18 -8.49 0.96
N PHE A 80 -10.19 -8.95 0.18
CA PHE A 80 -8.83 -8.41 0.18
C PHE A 80 -8.57 -7.39 -0.95
N THR A 81 -9.53 -7.16 -1.86
CA THR A 81 -9.40 -6.21 -2.97
C THR A 81 -8.89 -4.83 -2.50
N LEU A 82 -9.40 -4.33 -1.37
CA LEU A 82 -8.96 -3.03 -0.83
C LEU A 82 -7.52 -3.07 -0.34
N ASN A 83 -7.10 -4.16 0.30
CA ASN A 83 -5.72 -4.32 0.77
C ASN A 83 -4.73 -4.34 -0.40
N TYR A 84 -5.05 -5.05 -1.48
CA TYR A 84 -4.24 -5.02 -2.72
C TYR A 84 -4.11 -3.59 -3.26
N ARG A 85 -5.23 -2.86 -3.36
CA ARG A 85 -5.21 -1.46 -3.83
C ARG A 85 -4.37 -0.56 -2.93
N GLN A 86 -4.44 -0.74 -1.61
CA GLN A 86 -3.65 0.01 -0.65
C GLN A 86 -2.16 -0.28 -0.80
N ALA A 87 -1.78 -1.56 -0.93
CA ALA A 87 -0.39 -1.97 -1.17
C ALA A 87 0.17 -1.37 -2.47
N HIS A 88 -0.58 -1.45 -3.58
CA HIS A 88 -0.19 -0.85 -4.84
C HIS A 88 -0.08 0.69 -4.74
N ALA A 89 -1.02 1.35 -4.07
CA ALA A 89 -0.99 2.79 -3.89
C ALA A 89 0.21 3.25 -3.04
N ALA A 90 0.56 2.48 -2.01
CA ALA A 90 1.73 2.76 -1.18
C ALA A 90 3.04 2.67 -1.98
N LEU A 91 3.21 1.60 -2.76
CA LEU A 91 4.37 1.46 -3.65
C LEU A 91 4.42 2.59 -4.69
N ARG A 92 3.29 2.89 -5.35
CA ARG A 92 3.20 3.98 -6.34
C ARG A 92 3.67 5.32 -5.75
N LEU A 93 3.20 5.65 -4.55
CA LEU A 93 3.58 6.90 -3.88
C LEU A 93 5.09 6.97 -3.60
N ALA A 94 5.72 5.85 -3.23
CA ALA A 94 7.16 5.77 -3.01
C ALA A 94 7.93 5.96 -4.32
N LEU A 95 7.54 5.24 -5.38
CA LEU A 95 8.14 5.36 -6.71
C LEU A 95 8.01 6.78 -7.26
N ASP A 96 6.84 7.43 -7.14
CA ASP A 96 6.62 8.80 -7.62
C ASP A 96 7.50 9.82 -6.89
N ARG A 97 7.76 9.63 -5.59
CA ARG A 97 8.67 10.49 -4.81
C ARG A 97 10.12 10.30 -5.24
N ALA A 98 10.55 9.05 -5.41
CA ALA A 98 11.90 8.74 -5.85
C ALA A 98 12.16 9.20 -7.29
N SER A 99 11.19 9.01 -8.19
CA SER A 99 11.24 9.47 -9.59
C SER A 99 11.46 10.99 -9.66
N ARG A 100 10.67 11.78 -8.91
CA ARG A 100 10.88 13.24 -8.82
C ARG A 100 12.28 13.61 -8.32
N THR A 101 12.83 12.84 -7.39
CA THR A 101 14.18 13.07 -6.86
C THR A 101 15.25 12.76 -7.90
N ALA A 102 15.13 11.62 -8.59
CA ALA A 102 16.05 11.20 -9.64
C ALA A 102 16.03 12.17 -10.83
N VAL A 103 14.85 12.49 -11.36
CA VAL A 103 14.69 13.45 -12.48
C VAL A 103 15.23 14.84 -12.11
N SER A 104 14.89 15.36 -10.92
CA SER A 104 15.45 16.64 -10.46
C SER A 104 16.97 16.56 -10.28
N GLY A 105 17.50 15.41 -9.87
CA GLY A 105 18.92 15.13 -9.78
C GLY A 105 19.61 15.25 -11.13
N VAL A 106 19.06 14.61 -12.17
CA VAL A 106 19.54 14.70 -13.56
C VAL A 106 19.61 16.15 -14.02
N GLU A 107 18.50 16.88 -13.91
CA GLU A 107 18.41 18.27 -14.37
C GLU A 107 19.45 19.17 -13.68
N LYS A 108 19.58 19.06 -12.36
CA LYS A 108 20.54 19.87 -11.59
C LYS A 108 21.98 19.51 -11.91
N ALA A 109 22.29 18.23 -12.07
CA ALA A 109 23.63 17.76 -12.44
C ALA A 109 24.05 18.26 -13.83
N GLN A 110 23.14 18.18 -14.79
CA GLN A 110 23.35 18.70 -16.15
C GLN A 110 23.53 20.21 -16.16
N ASN A 111 22.78 20.95 -15.32
CA ASN A 111 22.96 22.39 -15.17
C ASN A 111 24.34 22.74 -14.59
N VAL A 112 24.82 22.00 -13.59
CA VAL A 112 26.19 22.16 -13.07
C VAL A 112 27.22 21.92 -14.18
N TRP A 113 27.07 20.84 -14.95
CA TRP A 113 27.94 20.57 -16.10
C TRP A 113 27.91 21.70 -17.14
N LEU A 114 26.74 22.20 -17.50
CA LEU A 114 26.59 23.29 -18.47
C LEU A 114 27.32 24.55 -18.00
N GLN A 115 27.13 24.93 -16.73
CA GLN A 115 27.82 26.06 -16.13
C GLN A 115 29.34 25.85 -16.11
N LEU A 116 29.82 24.64 -15.82
CA LEU A 116 31.26 24.33 -15.90
C LEU A 116 31.76 24.48 -17.34
N SER A 117 31.05 23.94 -18.32
CA SER A 117 31.41 24.04 -19.73
C SER A 117 31.49 25.48 -20.25
N GLU A 118 30.69 26.40 -19.71
CA GLU A 118 30.77 27.83 -20.06
C GLU A 118 32.04 28.52 -19.51
N GLN A 119 32.64 27.96 -18.44
CA GLN A 119 33.84 28.51 -17.81
C GLN A 119 35.15 28.04 -18.47
N THR A 120 35.12 26.98 -19.28
CA THR A 120 36.31 26.39 -19.92
C THR A 120 37.17 27.38 -20.73
N GLY A 121 36.56 28.47 -21.23
CA GLY A 121 37.26 29.51 -21.99
C GLY A 121 37.81 30.69 -21.17
N ARG A 122 37.62 30.70 -19.84
CA ARG A 122 38.04 31.79 -18.95
C ARG A 122 39.35 31.45 -18.23
N ASP A 123 39.89 32.40 -17.45
CA ASP A 123 41.05 32.14 -16.59
C ASP A 123 40.67 31.18 -15.46
N LEU A 124 41.08 29.91 -15.61
CA LEU A 124 40.82 28.88 -14.62
C LEU A 124 41.72 29.03 -13.38
N THR A 125 42.89 29.65 -13.48
CA THR A 125 43.74 29.83 -12.30
C THR A 125 43.15 30.82 -11.31
N GLU A 126 42.52 31.90 -11.80
CA GLU A 126 41.76 32.84 -10.98
C GLU A 126 40.63 32.13 -10.21
N ARG A 127 39.92 31.21 -10.87
CA ARG A 127 38.83 30.41 -10.27
C ARG A 127 39.27 29.61 -9.04
N TYR A 128 40.46 29.01 -9.06
CA TYR A 128 40.92 28.15 -7.95
C TYR A 128 41.80 28.88 -6.92
N ARG A 129 42.26 30.10 -7.22
CA ARG A 129 43.10 30.90 -6.33
C ARG A 129 42.28 31.66 -5.28
N ASP A 130 41.10 32.17 -5.65
CA ASP A 130 40.20 32.88 -4.73
C ASP A 130 39.03 31.99 -4.28
N ALA A 131 39.04 31.62 -2.98
CA ALA A 131 37.95 30.86 -2.35
C ALA A 131 36.59 31.60 -2.32
N ALA A 132 36.54 32.85 -2.77
CA ALA A 132 35.40 33.76 -2.68
C ALA A 132 34.96 34.34 -4.05
N SER A 133 35.27 33.68 -5.17
CA SER A 133 34.83 34.16 -6.48
C SER A 133 33.30 33.94 -6.67
N PRO A 134 32.52 35.00 -6.96
CA PRO A 134 31.06 34.91 -7.05
C PRO A 134 30.62 34.43 -8.43
N ALA A 135 30.49 33.11 -8.61
CA ALA A 135 29.64 32.41 -9.61
C ALA A 135 30.00 30.90 -9.70
N LEU A 136 30.29 30.24 -8.57
CA LEU A 136 30.68 28.83 -8.58
C LEU A 136 29.46 27.93 -8.89
N PRO A 137 29.59 26.97 -9.83
CA PRO A 137 28.76 25.77 -9.81
C PRO A 137 29.12 24.99 -8.55
N ASP A 138 28.20 24.93 -7.59
CA ASP A 138 28.44 24.32 -6.29
C ASP A 138 28.54 22.78 -6.43
N LEU A 139 29.75 22.21 -6.46
CA LEU A 139 29.92 20.76 -6.33
C LEU A 139 29.42 20.24 -4.98
N GLY A 140 29.34 21.09 -3.96
CA GLY A 140 28.62 20.79 -2.72
C GLY A 140 27.15 20.48 -2.98
N ALA A 141 26.52 21.12 -3.96
CA ALA A 141 25.17 20.80 -4.40
C ALA A 141 25.11 19.41 -5.05
N VAL A 142 26.09 19.03 -5.88
CA VAL A 142 26.19 17.65 -6.42
C VAL A 142 26.35 16.63 -5.29
N GLY A 143 27.16 16.92 -4.29
CA GLY A 143 27.31 16.07 -3.10
C GLY A 143 26.01 15.93 -2.28
N ALA A 144 25.23 16.99 -2.14
CA ALA A 144 23.91 16.95 -1.50
C ALA A 144 22.90 16.15 -2.31
N LEU A 145 22.87 16.33 -3.64
CA LEU A 145 22.03 15.57 -4.55
C LEU A 145 22.37 14.08 -4.53
N ARG A 146 23.65 13.72 -4.43
CA ARG A 146 24.07 12.32 -4.30
C ARG A 146 23.51 11.66 -3.04
N ARG A 147 23.52 12.35 -1.89
CA ARG A 147 22.92 11.83 -0.66
C ARG A 147 21.41 11.63 -0.81
N GLN A 148 20.72 12.57 -1.47
CA GLN A 148 19.29 12.45 -1.74
C GLN A 148 18.98 11.27 -2.67
N LEU A 149 19.80 11.06 -3.71
CA LEU A 149 19.64 9.96 -4.64
C LEU A 149 19.82 8.59 -3.96
N VAL A 150 20.87 8.45 -3.15
CA VAL A 150 21.13 7.22 -2.38
C VAL A 150 19.98 6.92 -1.40
N GLN A 151 19.44 7.95 -0.75
CA GLN A 151 18.27 7.76 0.12
C GLN A 151 17.03 7.35 -0.70
N ALA A 152 16.78 7.97 -1.85
CA ALA A 152 15.67 7.59 -2.72
C ALA A 152 15.77 6.15 -3.22
N GLU A 153 16.98 5.70 -3.57
CA GLU A 153 17.26 4.32 -3.97
C GLU A 153 16.95 3.32 -2.84
N LEU A 154 17.37 3.64 -1.61
CA LEU A 154 17.06 2.82 -0.43
C LEU A 154 15.55 2.79 -0.13
N ASP A 155 14.88 3.94 -0.23
CA ASP A 155 13.44 4.05 -0.01
C ASP A 155 12.65 3.22 -1.03
N VAL A 156 13.07 3.22 -2.31
CA VAL A 156 12.47 2.39 -3.36
C VAL A 156 12.64 0.91 -3.07
N ARG A 157 13.86 0.47 -2.73
CA ARG A 157 14.11 -0.94 -2.37
C ARG A 157 13.23 -1.40 -1.22
N ASN A 158 13.19 -0.62 -0.13
CA ASN A 158 12.37 -0.93 1.03
C ASN A 158 10.87 -0.97 0.68
N ALA A 159 10.41 -0.06 -0.18
CA ALA A 159 9.02 -0.04 -0.63
C ALA A 159 8.67 -1.26 -1.49
N ILE A 160 9.56 -1.67 -2.39
CA ILE A 160 9.40 -2.87 -3.23
C ILE A 160 9.35 -4.13 -2.36
N ASP A 161 10.28 -4.29 -1.42
CA ASP A 161 10.33 -5.47 -0.55
C ASP A 161 9.08 -5.54 0.34
N LYS A 162 8.68 -4.43 0.94
CA LYS A 162 7.44 -4.35 1.72
C LYS A 162 6.22 -4.69 0.86
N HIS A 163 6.14 -4.17 -0.36
CA HIS A 163 5.05 -4.47 -1.29
C HIS A 163 5.01 -5.95 -1.63
N ARG A 164 6.16 -6.57 -1.93
CA ARG A 164 6.28 -8.01 -2.21
C ARG A 164 5.76 -8.85 -1.04
N ASP A 165 6.15 -8.52 0.19
CA ASP A 165 5.72 -9.23 1.39
C ASP A 165 4.21 -9.09 1.62
N GLU A 166 3.67 -7.87 1.45
CA GLU A 166 2.23 -7.61 1.55
C GLU A 166 1.46 -8.43 0.50
N ILE A 167 1.87 -8.37 -0.78
CA ILE A 167 1.23 -9.12 -1.87
C ILE A 167 1.31 -10.62 -1.64
N HIS A 168 2.46 -11.14 -1.17
CA HIS A 168 2.61 -12.56 -0.85
C HIS A 168 1.66 -12.97 0.27
N SER A 169 1.58 -12.18 1.34
CA SER A 169 0.66 -12.46 2.45
C SER A 169 -0.82 -12.45 2.02
N LEU A 170 -1.19 -11.53 1.14
CA LEU A 170 -2.54 -11.44 0.58
C LEU A 170 -2.85 -12.62 -0.33
N ALA A 171 -1.89 -13.05 -1.15
CA ALA A 171 -2.07 -14.20 -2.03
C ALA A 171 -2.31 -15.50 -1.23
N LEU A 172 -1.61 -15.69 -0.11
CA LEU A 172 -1.86 -16.83 0.78
C LEU A 172 -3.26 -16.79 1.41
N ARG A 173 -3.75 -15.59 1.75
CA ARG A 173 -5.10 -15.40 2.30
C ARG A 173 -6.18 -15.64 1.24
N GLU A 174 -5.99 -15.19 0.00
CA GLU A 174 -6.86 -15.51 -1.13
C GLU A 174 -6.91 -17.03 -1.35
N GLN A 175 -5.77 -17.72 -1.35
CA GLN A 175 -5.74 -19.18 -1.49
C GLN A 175 -6.44 -19.90 -0.33
N ALA A 176 -6.37 -19.35 0.89
CA ALA A 176 -7.13 -19.88 2.02
C ALA A 176 -8.64 -19.65 1.86
N LEU A 177 -9.03 -18.47 1.36
CA LEU A 177 -10.41 -18.13 1.05
C LEU A 177 -10.97 -19.05 -0.04
N ASP A 178 -10.25 -19.27 -1.14
CA ASP A 178 -10.69 -20.17 -2.23
C ASP A 178 -10.90 -21.60 -1.72
N ARG A 179 -10.00 -22.10 -0.86
CA ARG A 179 -10.15 -23.42 -0.23
C ARG A 179 -11.37 -23.48 0.69
N PHE A 180 -11.64 -22.41 1.43
CA PHE A 180 -12.85 -22.33 2.27
C PHE A 180 -14.11 -22.30 1.41
N ILE A 181 -14.15 -21.47 0.37
CA ILE A 181 -15.29 -21.35 -0.55
C ILE A 181 -15.62 -22.70 -1.19
N ALA A 182 -14.61 -23.50 -1.52
CA ALA A 182 -14.77 -24.83 -2.10
C ALA A 182 -15.14 -25.94 -1.09
N SER A 183 -15.18 -25.63 0.22
CA SER A 183 -15.53 -26.59 1.27
C SER A 183 -17.04 -26.66 1.53
N GLU A 184 -17.49 -27.73 2.19
CA GLU A 184 -18.90 -27.91 2.58
C GLU A 184 -19.38 -26.91 3.65
N ASP A 185 -18.44 -26.24 4.33
CA ASP A 185 -18.71 -25.25 5.39
C ASP A 185 -19.02 -23.84 4.84
N SER A 186 -18.83 -23.65 3.52
CA SER A 186 -19.16 -22.41 2.81
C SER A 186 -20.56 -22.49 2.21
N VAL A 187 -21.34 -21.42 2.38
CA VAL A 187 -22.65 -21.27 1.74
C VAL A 187 -22.60 -20.05 0.83
N ALA A 188 -22.82 -20.26 -0.47
CA ALA A 188 -22.84 -19.16 -1.43
C ALA A 188 -24.03 -18.23 -1.17
N LEU A 189 -23.82 -16.93 -1.35
CA LEU A 189 -24.87 -15.94 -1.11
C LEU A 189 -26.03 -16.10 -2.11
N GLU A 190 -25.72 -16.55 -3.31
CA GLU A 190 -26.67 -16.88 -4.36
C GLU A 190 -27.60 -18.01 -3.91
N ASP A 191 -27.07 -19.07 -3.29
CA ASP A 191 -27.88 -20.16 -2.73
C ASP A 191 -28.79 -19.65 -1.61
N ILE A 192 -28.26 -18.76 -0.74
CA ILE A 192 -29.04 -18.12 0.33
C ILE A 192 -30.22 -17.33 -0.24
N HIS A 193 -30.08 -16.68 -1.39
CA HIS A 193 -31.16 -15.91 -2.00
C HIS A 193 -32.33 -16.79 -2.45
N ASP A 194 -32.07 -18.05 -2.78
CA ASP A 194 -33.04 -19.01 -3.28
C ASP A 194 -33.65 -19.90 -2.17
N MET A 195 -33.15 -19.79 -0.94
CA MET A 195 -33.69 -20.49 0.23
C MET A 195 -35.12 -20.07 0.55
N THR A 196 -35.89 -21.00 1.12
CA THR A 196 -37.12 -20.63 1.85
C THR A 196 -36.75 -20.00 3.20
N PRO A 197 -37.64 -19.21 3.83
CA PRO A 197 -37.37 -18.65 5.15
C PRO A 197 -36.97 -19.69 6.21
N PHE A 198 -37.60 -20.86 6.20
CA PHE A 198 -37.29 -21.94 7.13
C PHE A 198 -35.90 -22.58 6.86
N VAL A 199 -35.52 -22.72 5.60
CA VAL A 199 -34.16 -23.20 5.26
C VAL A 199 -33.12 -22.14 5.63
N PHE A 200 -33.44 -20.86 5.49
CA PHE A 200 -32.57 -19.76 5.91
C PHE A 200 -32.28 -19.78 7.42
N GLU A 201 -33.29 -20.02 8.26
CA GLU A 201 -33.13 -20.18 9.72
C GLU A 201 -32.20 -21.36 10.06
N GLN A 202 -32.41 -22.52 9.43
CA GLN A 202 -31.55 -23.69 9.62
C GLN A 202 -30.10 -23.42 9.16
N THR A 203 -29.92 -22.68 8.07
CA THR A 203 -28.57 -22.28 7.61
C THR A 203 -27.88 -21.39 8.66
N VAL A 204 -28.57 -20.42 9.27
CA VAL A 204 -28.02 -19.61 10.36
C VAL A 204 -27.60 -20.49 11.54
N ALA A 205 -28.42 -21.48 11.90
CA ALA A 205 -28.04 -22.46 12.92
C ALA A 205 -26.81 -23.30 12.53
N THR A 206 -26.72 -23.76 11.29
CA THR A 206 -25.54 -24.49 10.80
C THR A 206 -24.27 -23.64 10.85
N LEU A 207 -24.34 -22.36 10.46
CA LEU A 207 -23.22 -21.43 10.57
C LEU A 207 -22.79 -21.21 12.03
N MET A 208 -23.74 -21.19 12.97
CA MET A 208 -23.41 -21.17 14.40
C MET A 208 -22.66 -22.43 14.85
N ARG A 209 -23.08 -23.62 14.38
CA ARG A 209 -22.36 -24.87 14.68
C ARG A 209 -20.96 -24.88 14.08
N ARG A 210 -20.81 -24.38 12.85
CA ARG A 210 -19.51 -24.22 12.15
C ARG A 210 -18.55 -23.35 12.96
N ASP A 211 -19.04 -22.27 13.55
CA ASP A 211 -18.25 -21.37 14.40
C ASP A 211 -18.03 -21.95 15.82
N GLY A 212 -18.44 -23.19 16.09
CA GLY A 212 -18.22 -23.90 17.35
C GLY A 212 -19.24 -23.58 18.46
N HIS A 213 -20.35 -22.93 18.13
CA HIS A 213 -21.42 -22.62 19.08
C HIS A 213 -22.40 -23.79 19.26
N HIS A 214 -22.94 -23.93 20.47
CA HIS A 214 -23.96 -24.93 20.76
C HIS A 214 -25.35 -24.40 20.44
N VAL A 215 -25.94 -24.86 19.33
CA VAL A 215 -27.30 -24.49 18.94
C VAL A 215 -28.33 -25.24 19.77
N ILE A 216 -29.21 -24.50 20.43
CA ILE A 216 -30.30 -25.05 21.26
C ILE A 216 -31.67 -24.92 20.57
N ARG A 217 -31.78 -24.08 19.52
CA ARG A 217 -32.94 -24.01 18.62
C ARG A 217 -32.49 -23.59 17.23
N ASP A 218 -32.99 -24.27 16.19
CA ASP A 218 -32.60 -24.12 14.77
C ASP A 218 -33.77 -23.86 13.80
N GLY A 219 -34.90 -23.36 14.32
CA GLY A 219 -36.05 -22.93 13.52
C GLY A 219 -37.18 -22.40 14.38
N GLY A 220 -37.86 -21.37 13.88
CA GLY A 220 -38.99 -20.73 14.55
C GLY A 220 -40.31 -21.49 14.34
N GLY A 221 -41.07 -21.66 15.42
CA GLY A 221 -42.44 -22.14 15.43
C GLY A 221 -43.50 -21.03 15.56
N ALA A 222 -44.78 -21.42 15.47
CA ALA A 222 -45.88 -20.53 15.82
C ALA A 222 -45.80 -20.21 17.34
N ARG A 223 -45.70 -18.92 17.68
CA ARG A 223 -45.53 -18.33 19.04
C ARG A 223 -44.09 -18.14 19.53
N ASP A 224 -43.11 -18.17 18.64
CA ASP A 224 -41.70 -18.03 19.03
C ASP A 224 -41.26 -16.60 19.38
N LEU A 225 -42.21 -15.65 19.37
CA LEU A 225 -42.02 -14.25 19.77
C LEU A 225 -40.82 -13.58 19.08
N GLY A 226 -40.51 -13.98 17.84
CA GLY A 226 -39.47 -13.36 17.03
C GLY A 226 -38.03 -13.80 17.34
N ALA A 227 -37.86 -14.95 17.97
CA ALA A 227 -36.58 -15.60 18.07
C ALA A 227 -36.65 -16.88 17.24
N ASP A 228 -35.82 -17.02 16.20
CA ASP A 228 -35.87 -18.15 15.27
C ASP A 228 -34.73 -19.15 15.57
N VAL A 229 -33.52 -18.64 15.82
CA VAL A 229 -32.36 -19.44 16.22
C VAL A 229 -31.86 -18.98 17.59
N ILE A 230 -31.48 -19.94 18.45
CA ILE A 230 -30.79 -19.66 19.70
C ILE A 230 -29.55 -20.54 19.80
N ALA A 231 -28.42 -19.94 20.13
CA ALA A 231 -27.17 -20.65 20.33
C ALA A 231 -26.46 -20.14 21.60
N ILE A 232 -25.57 -20.98 22.14
CA ILE A 232 -24.71 -20.67 23.27
C ILE A 232 -23.26 -20.63 22.79
N THR A 233 -22.57 -19.52 23.04
CA THR A 233 -21.15 -19.39 22.70
C THR A 233 -20.27 -20.25 23.62
N PRO A 234 -19.01 -20.55 23.22
CA PRO A 234 -18.04 -21.18 24.12
C PRO A 234 -17.92 -20.47 25.49
N ASP A 235 -18.06 -19.15 25.50
CA ASP A 235 -18.05 -18.29 26.69
C ASP A 235 -19.39 -18.27 27.44
N ARG A 236 -20.31 -19.18 27.11
CA ARG A 236 -21.63 -19.33 27.75
C ARG A 236 -22.61 -18.17 27.53
N LEU A 237 -22.34 -17.28 26.56
CA LEU A 237 -23.27 -16.22 26.19
C LEU A 237 -24.40 -16.79 25.32
N ARG A 238 -25.64 -16.41 25.61
CA ARG A 238 -26.82 -16.77 24.83
C ARG A 238 -27.03 -15.77 23.70
N VAL A 239 -26.95 -16.26 22.47
CA VAL A 239 -27.16 -15.50 21.24
C VAL A 239 -28.54 -15.83 20.70
N VAL A 240 -29.36 -14.80 20.47
CA VAL A 240 -30.71 -14.93 19.90
C VAL A 240 -30.78 -14.24 18.55
N PHE A 241 -31.25 -14.96 17.56
CA PHE A 241 -31.41 -14.48 16.19
C PHE A 241 -32.88 -14.34 15.81
N GLN A 242 -33.23 -13.23 15.16
CA GLN A 242 -34.38 -13.16 14.26
C GLN A 242 -33.88 -13.17 12.82
N CYS A 243 -34.37 -14.12 12.04
CA CYS A 243 -34.12 -14.27 10.62
C CYS A 243 -35.26 -13.63 9.81
N LYS A 244 -34.91 -12.79 8.83
CA LYS A 244 -35.83 -12.24 7.84
C LYS A 244 -35.28 -12.47 6.45
N HIS A 245 -35.76 -13.53 5.81
CA HIS A 245 -35.43 -13.80 4.40
C HIS A 245 -36.22 -12.88 3.45
N ARG A 246 -35.56 -12.42 2.39
CA ARG A 246 -36.10 -11.63 1.29
C ARG A 246 -35.81 -12.37 -0.02
N GLN A 247 -36.84 -12.51 -0.85
CA GLN A 247 -36.72 -13.16 -2.14
C GLN A 247 -35.64 -12.48 -3.00
N ALA A 248 -34.71 -13.28 -3.55
CA ALA A 248 -33.58 -12.79 -4.34
C ALA A 248 -32.66 -11.77 -3.62
N GLY A 249 -32.71 -11.70 -2.28
CA GLY A 249 -32.03 -10.66 -1.50
C GLY A 249 -32.62 -9.25 -1.68
N VAL A 250 -33.74 -9.11 -2.40
CA VAL A 250 -34.35 -7.81 -2.70
C VAL A 250 -35.34 -7.43 -1.61
N GLY A 251 -34.95 -6.46 -0.78
CA GLY A 251 -35.85 -5.89 0.22
C GLY A 251 -35.13 -5.25 1.40
N LYS A 252 -35.91 -4.57 2.24
CA LYS A 252 -35.42 -3.98 3.48
C LYS A 252 -36.19 -4.46 4.69
N VAL A 253 -35.50 -4.69 5.80
CA VAL A 253 -36.10 -4.91 7.12
C VAL A 253 -36.31 -3.56 7.81
N GLY A 254 -37.53 -3.34 8.29
CA GLY A 254 -37.98 -2.08 8.88
C GLY A 254 -37.70 -2.03 10.38
N SER A 255 -37.82 -0.84 10.98
CA SER A 255 -37.72 -0.69 12.43
C SER A 255 -38.78 -1.47 13.22
N PRO A 256 -40.02 -1.74 12.74
CA PRO A 256 -40.99 -2.52 13.53
C PRO A 256 -40.53 -3.95 13.82
N ASP A 257 -39.85 -4.59 12.86
CA ASP A 257 -39.28 -5.92 13.06
C ASP A 257 -38.21 -5.89 14.18
N ILE A 258 -37.34 -4.87 14.19
CA ILE A 258 -36.28 -4.71 15.19
C ILE A 258 -36.86 -4.37 16.57
N GLN A 259 -37.89 -3.53 16.63
CA GLN A 259 -38.60 -3.20 17.86
C GLN A 259 -39.26 -4.44 18.49
N THR A 260 -39.85 -5.30 17.67
CA THR A 260 -40.45 -6.56 18.13
C THR A 260 -39.37 -7.47 18.71
N LEU A 261 -38.25 -7.65 18.00
CA LEU A 261 -37.12 -8.43 18.49
C LEU A 261 -36.58 -7.90 19.83
N ASN A 262 -36.43 -6.57 19.96
CA ASN A 262 -35.98 -5.95 21.20
C ASN A 262 -36.90 -6.27 22.39
N GLY A 263 -38.21 -6.26 22.16
CA GLY A 263 -39.21 -6.53 23.19
C GLY A 263 -39.24 -7.97 23.68
N THR A 264 -38.63 -8.91 22.96
CA THR A 264 -38.77 -10.35 23.25
C THR A 264 -37.44 -11.05 23.49
N ALA A 265 -36.37 -10.70 22.78
CA ALA A 265 -35.08 -11.42 22.86
C ALA A 265 -34.51 -11.48 24.28
N ARG A 266 -34.48 -10.35 24.99
CA ARG A 266 -33.99 -10.32 26.37
C ARG A 266 -35.06 -10.75 27.38
N PRO A 267 -36.29 -10.19 27.37
CA PRO A 267 -37.29 -10.50 28.39
C PRO A 267 -37.77 -11.96 28.37
N GLU A 268 -37.94 -12.54 27.18
CA GLU A 268 -38.52 -13.88 27.04
C GLU A 268 -37.45 -14.97 26.86
N HIS A 269 -36.37 -14.64 26.13
CA HIS A 269 -35.35 -15.64 25.76
C HIS A 269 -34.03 -15.49 26.53
N ASN A 270 -33.89 -14.48 27.41
CA ASN A 270 -32.68 -14.16 28.16
C ASN A 270 -31.43 -14.01 27.27
N ALA A 271 -31.57 -13.31 26.14
CA ALA A 271 -30.46 -13.06 25.24
C ALA A 271 -29.38 -12.16 25.87
N ASP A 272 -28.13 -12.60 25.79
CA ASP A 272 -26.96 -11.76 26.05
C ASP A 272 -26.62 -10.94 24.80
N ILE A 273 -26.64 -11.60 23.63
CA ILE A 273 -26.37 -11.01 22.31
C ILE A 273 -27.63 -11.15 21.45
N VAL A 274 -28.14 -10.02 20.93
CA VAL A 274 -29.33 -9.98 20.09
C VAL A 274 -28.94 -9.64 18.66
N ILE A 275 -29.35 -10.48 17.70
CA ILE A 275 -28.96 -10.35 16.30
C ILE A 275 -30.20 -10.40 15.40
N ALA A 276 -30.37 -9.38 14.56
CA ALA A 276 -31.30 -9.46 13.42
C ALA A 276 -30.51 -9.80 12.15
N VAL A 277 -30.93 -10.85 11.46
CA VAL A 277 -30.26 -11.40 10.27
C VAL A 277 -31.17 -11.28 9.05
N THR A 278 -30.64 -10.82 7.93
CA THR A 278 -31.35 -10.80 6.65
C THR A 278 -30.38 -10.98 5.48
N ASN A 279 -30.84 -11.64 4.42
CA ASN A 279 -30.15 -11.69 3.13
C ASN A 279 -30.43 -10.45 2.26
N GLY A 280 -31.20 -9.47 2.77
CA GLY A 280 -31.39 -8.15 2.18
C GLY A 280 -30.64 -7.06 2.96
N THR A 281 -31.26 -5.88 3.09
CA THR A 281 -30.66 -4.76 3.85
C THR A 281 -31.58 -4.26 4.97
N PHE A 282 -31.08 -3.40 5.85
CA PHE A 282 -31.89 -2.72 6.86
C PHE A 282 -32.20 -1.29 6.45
N THR A 283 -33.38 -0.80 6.83
CA THR A 283 -33.71 0.62 6.65
C THR A 283 -32.88 1.51 7.59
N LYS A 284 -32.74 2.80 7.27
CA LYS A 284 -32.05 3.76 8.15
C LYS A 284 -32.66 3.82 9.57
N PRO A 285 -34.00 3.90 9.74
CA PRO A 285 -34.61 3.83 11.07
C PRO A 285 -34.34 2.53 11.82
N ALA A 286 -34.28 1.39 11.13
CA ALA A 286 -33.92 0.11 11.74
C ALA A 286 -32.48 0.12 12.27
N ASN A 287 -31.53 0.67 11.51
CA ASN A 287 -30.15 0.85 11.93
C ASN A 287 -30.01 1.76 13.16
N GLU A 288 -30.67 2.91 13.16
CA GLU A 288 -30.66 3.86 14.27
C GLU A 288 -31.25 3.27 15.55
N PHE A 289 -32.38 2.55 15.41
CA PHE A 289 -33.00 1.86 16.52
C PHE A 289 -32.13 0.75 17.09
N ALA A 290 -31.57 -0.12 16.24
CA ALA A 290 -30.72 -1.24 16.65
C ALA A 290 -29.48 -0.76 17.42
N ARG A 291 -28.81 0.28 16.93
CA ARG A 291 -27.66 0.91 17.61
C ARG A 291 -28.00 1.44 19.01
N SER A 292 -29.20 2.00 19.16
CA SER A 292 -29.63 2.58 20.44
C SER A 292 -30.01 1.52 21.49
N HIS A 293 -30.18 0.26 21.09
CA HIS A 293 -30.70 -0.82 21.95
C HIS A 293 -29.78 -2.05 22.00
N ASP A 294 -28.52 -1.91 21.57
CA ASP A 294 -27.54 -3.00 21.57
C ASP A 294 -28.04 -4.25 20.81
N ILE A 295 -28.51 -4.03 19.58
CA ILE A 295 -28.93 -5.07 18.64
C ILE A 295 -27.98 -5.06 17.46
N HIS A 296 -27.37 -6.21 17.18
CA HIS A 296 -26.49 -6.36 16.03
C HIS A 296 -27.29 -6.64 14.77
N LEU A 297 -26.95 -5.92 13.70
CA LEU A 297 -27.55 -6.12 12.38
C LEU A 297 -26.57 -6.89 11.49
N LEU A 298 -27.05 -7.98 10.92
CA LEU A 298 -26.33 -8.85 10.00
C LEU A 298 -27.08 -8.83 8.66
N ASP A 299 -26.68 -7.90 7.79
CA ASP A 299 -27.24 -7.73 6.46
C ASP A 299 -26.55 -8.65 5.44
N GLN A 300 -26.97 -8.57 4.18
CA GLN A 300 -26.42 -9.37 3.08
C GLN A 300 -24.88 -9.29 2.97
N ALA A 301 -24.27 -8.13 3.21
CA ALA A 301 -22.82 -7.96 3.10
C ALA A 301 -22.08 -8.65 4.25
N ARG A 302 -22.58 -8.48 5.48
CA ARG A 302 -22.06 -9.19 6.67
C ARG A 302 -22.33 -10.69 6.57
N LEU A 303 -23.46 -11.08 6.00
CA LEU A 303 -23.83 -12.47 5.77
C LEU A 303 -22.89 -13.14 4.77
N LYS A 304 -22.50 -12.44 3.70
CA LYS A 304 -21.49 -12.96 2.77
C LYS A 304 -20.14 -13.21 3.46
N ARG A 305 -19.69 -12.29 4.31
CA ARG A 305 -18.46 -12.46 5.11
C ARG A 305 -18.54 -13.71 5.99
N TRP A 306 -19.66 -13.87 6.69
CA TRP A 306 -19.87 -14.98 7.61
C TRP A 306 -20.03 -16.31 6.85
N ALA A 307 -21.01 -16.40 5.95
CA ALA A 307 -21.45 -17.63 5.31
C ALA A 307 -20.52 -18.08 4.18
N THR A 308 -20.07 -17.14 3.33
CA THR A 308 -19.32 -17.46 2.11
C THR A 308 -17.81 -17.33 2.31
N TRP A 309 -17.35 -16.33 3.06
CA TRP A 309 -15.91 -16.09 3.25
C TRP A 309 -15.33 -16.73 4.53
N GLY A 310 -16.17 -17.37 5.34
CA GLY A 310 -15.72 -18.15 6.50
C GLY A 310 -15.22 -17.33 7.68
N GLU A 311 -15.48 -16.02 7.69
CA GLU A 311 -15.19 -15.20 8.85
C GLU A 311 -16.12 -15.59 10.01
N SER A 312 -15.61 -15.68 11.25
CA SER A 312 -16.48 -15.98 12.41
C SER A 312 -17.51 -14.88 12.67
N LEU A 313 -18.67 -15.25 13.22
CA LEU A 313 -19.75 -14.32 13.57
C LEU A 313 -19.26 -13.16 14.44
N LEU A 314 -18.46 -13.44 15.48
CA LEU A 314 -17.96 -12.41 16.39
C LEU A 314 -17.05 -11.41 15.68
N SER A 315 -16.26 -11.85 14.69
CA SER A 315 -15.44 -10.96 13.87
C SER A 315 -16.29 -10.13 12.92
N VAL A 316 -17.31 -10.72 12.28
CA VAL A 316 -18.25 -10.00 11.40
C VAL A 316 -19.05 -8.92 12.15
N LEU A 317 -19.34 -9.15 13.43
CA LEU A 317 -20.04 -8.22 14.31
C LEU A 317 -19.11 -7.25 15.06
N ASP A 318 -17.80 -7.33 14.84
CA ASP A 318 -16.79 -6.51 15.50
C ASP A 318 -16.71 -6.71 17.04
N LEU A 319 -17.14 -7.89 17.52
CA LEU A 319 -17.17 -8.28 18.94
C LEU A 319 -15.93 -9.04 19.42
N ALA A 320 -15.04 -9.44 18.51
CA ALA A 320 -13.85 -10.22 18.84
C ALA A 320 -12.73 -9.38 19.53
N GLN A 321 -12.81 -8.05 19.50
CA GLN A 321 -11.72 -7.15 19.92
C GLN A 321 -11.77 -6.70 21.39
N ASP A 322 -12.88 -6.89 22.10
CA ASP A 322 -13.04 -6.35 23.48
C ASP A 322 -12.33 -7.16 24.57
N LYS A 323 -11.74 -8.33 24.28
CA LYS A 323 -11.19 -9.22 25.31
C LYS A 323 -9.67 -9.20 25.51
N GLN A 324 -8.90 -8.49 24.68
CA GLN A 324 -7.45 -8.36 24.93
C GLN A 324 -7.09 -7.27 25.94
N HIS A 325 -8.01 -6.38 26.31
CA HIS A 325 -7.74 -5.30 27.27
C HIS A 325 -7.97 -5.66 28.75
N ASP A 326 -8.73 -6.73 29.05
CA ASP A 326 -9.08 -7.10 30.42
C ASP A 326 -8.11 -8.10 31.09
N THR A 327 -7.12 -8.63 30.35
CA THR A 327 -6.14 -9.59 30.89
C THR A 327 -4.84 -8.97 31.43
N GLU A 328 -4.65 -7.65 31.35
CA GLU A 328 -3.44 -6.97 31.87
C GLU A 328 -3.65 -6.22 33.21
N THR A 329 -4.82 -6.35 33.85
CA THR A 329 -5.10 -5.64 35.14
C THR A 329 -5.54 -6.53 36.30
N GLY A 330 -5.20 -7.82 36.28
CA GLY A 330 -5.44 -8.77 37.38
C GLY A 330 -4.19 -9.10 38.17
#